data_AF-A0A7C3VE49-F1
#
_entry.id   AF-A0A7C3VE49-F1
#
_cell.length_a   1.000
_cell.length_b   1.000
_cell.length_c   1.000
_cell.angle_alpha   90.00
_cell.angle_beta   90.00
_cell.angle_gamma   90.00
#
_symmetry.space_group_name_H-M   'P 1'
#
loop_
_entity.id
_entity.type
_entity.pdbx_description
1 polymer ?
#
loop_
_entity_poly.entity_id
_entity_poly.type
_entity_poly.pdbx_seq_one_letter_code
_entity_poly.pdbx_strand_id
1 'polypeptide(L)'
;MFAVKLENVSKKYIVSHEKEALVRHILPHFLRIKTYEELEALKNINLLIPSGQTLGILGRNGAGKTTLLNIISKVTFPSQGKVSVKGKVSCLVGLGAGFHPEL
;
A
#
# COMPACT_ATOMS: atom_id res chain seq x y z
N MET A 1 1.24 12.46 24.27
CA MET A 1 0.11 11.71 23.67
C MET A 1 0.45 11.44 22.20
N PHE A 2 0.08 10.28 21.63
CA PHE A 2 0.35 9.97 20.22
C PHE A 2 -0.92 10.05 19.36
N ALA A 3 -0.78 10.48 18.12
CA ALA A 3 -1.83 10.41 17.10
C ALA A 3 -1.75 9.10 16.30
N VAL A 4 -0.55 8.67 15.93
CA VAL A 4 -0.31 7.43 15.17
C VAL A 4 0.86 6.65 15.77
N LYS A 5 0.73 5.33 15.89
CA LYS A 5 1.79 4.40 16.29
C LYS A 5 1.79 3.17 15.39
N LEU A 6 2.93 2.85 14.78
CA LEU A 6 3.18 1.64 14.01
C LEU A 6 4.22 0.81 14.74
N GLU A 7 3.94 -0.48 14.88
CA GLU A 7 4.77 -1.45 15.57
C GLU A 7 5.03 -2.63 14.63
N ASN A 8 6.28 -2.74 14.17
CA ASN A 8 6.76 -3.80 13.26
C ASN A 8 5.89 -3.99 12.01
N VAL A 9 5.47 -2.88 11.39
CA VAL A 9 4.53 -2.92 10.27
C VAL A 9 5.24 -3.33 8.98
N SER A 10 4.78 -4.43 8.39
CA SER A 10 5.22 -4.88 7.06
C SER A 10 4.02 -5.02 6.12
N LYS A 11 4.25 -4.84 4.82
CA LYS A 11 3.24 -5.03 3.79
C LYS A 11 3.86 -5.66 2.56
N LYS A 12 3.26 -6.79 2.16
CA LYS A 12 3.62 -7.50 0.94
C LYS A 12 2.43 -7.55 0.00
N TYR A 13 2.72 -7.49 -1.30
CA TYR A 13 1.75 -7.66 -2.37
C TYR A 13 2.19 -8.82 -3.26
N ILE A 14 1.23 -9.57 -3.77
CA ILE A 14 1.49 -10.57 -4.80
C ILE A 14 1.18 -9.92 -6.13
N VAL A 15 2.19 -9.79 -6.99
CA VAL A 15 2.07 -9.21 -8.33
C VAL A 15 2.08 -10.35 -9.32
N SER A 16 1.01 -10.48 -10.11
CA SER A 16 0.97 -11.43 -11.21
C SER A 16 1.58 -10.78 -12.45
N HIS A 17 2.64 -11.40 -12.98
CA HIS A 17 3.14 -11.05 -14.30
C HIS A 17 2.39 -11.89 -15.33
N GLU A 18 1.49 -11.26 -16.08
CA GLU A 18 1.05 -11.87 -17.35
C GLU A 18 2.16 -11.63 -18.36
N LYS A 19 2.93 -12.68 -18.71
CA LYS A 19 3.86 -12.59 -19.83
C LYS A 19 3.13 -12.11 -21.09
N GLU A 20 3.76 -11.19 -21.80
CA GLU A 20 3.27 -10.55 -23.02
C GLU A 20 2.77 -11.58 -24.04
N ALA A 21 1.81 -11.13 -24.84
CA ALA A 21 1.02 -11.88 -25.82
C ALA A 21 1.81 -12.83 -26.75
N LEU A 22 3.13 -12.68 -26.91
CA LEU A 22 3.99 -13.52 -27.75
C LEU A 22 3.91 -15.02 -27.41
N VAL A 23 3.88 -15.40 -26.12
CA VAL A 23 3.75 -16.83 -25.73
C VAL A 23 2.34 -17.37 -26.05
N ARG A 24 1.31 -16.50 -25.99
CA ARG A 24 -0.08 -16.90 -26.23
C ARG A 24 -0.34 -17.27 -27.69
N HIS A 25 0.40 -16.67 -28.63
CA HIS A 25 0.26 -16.96 -30.06
C HIS A 25 1.01 -18.22 -30.51
N ILE A 26 2.06 -18.64 -29.79
CA ILE A 26 2.90 -19.79 -30.19
C ILE A 26 2.44 -21.09 -29.53
N LEU A 27 2.01 -21.07 -28.27
CA LEU A 27 1.57 -22.28 -27.53
C LEU A 27 0.18 -22.07 -26.91
N PRO A 28 -0.90 -22.23 -27.69
CA PRO A 28 -2.25 -21.83 -27.25
C PRO A 28 -2.91 -22.76 -26.23
N HIS A 29 -2.37 -23.94 -25.93
CA HIS A 29 -3.15 -24.96 -25.19
C HIS A 29 -2.50 -25.65 -23.98
N PHE A 30 -1.17 -25.62 -23.78
CA PHE A 30 -0.55 -26.53 -22.81
C PHE A 30 0.11 -25.89 -21.58
N LEU A 31 0.47 -24.60 -21.57
CA LEU A 31 1.23 -24.01 -20.45
C LEU A 31 0.83 -22.56 -20.14
N ARG A 32 -0.29 -22.38 -19.44
CA ARG A 32 -0.61 -21.11 -18.73
C ARG A 32 0.24 -21.00 -17.46
N ILE A 33 1.53 -20.66 -17.61
CA ILE A 33 2.40 -20.42 -16.46
C ILE A 33 2.15 -18.99 -15.97
N LYS A 34 1.22 -18.81 -15.03
CA LYS A 34 1.12 -17.57 -14.25
C LYS A 34 2.27 -17.54 -13.25
N THR A 35 3.20 -16.60 -13.43
CA THR A 35 4.26 -16.34 -12.45
C THR A 35 3.78 -15.26 -11.48
N TYR A 36 3.86 -15.55 -10.19
CA TYR A 36 3.56 -14.62 -9.12
C TYR A 36 4.88 -14.18 -8.49
N GLU A 37 5.04 -12.87 -8.29
CA GLU A 37 6.16 -12.28 -7.56
C GLU A 37 5.64 -11.65 -6.26
N GLU A 38 6.37 -11.84 -5.17
CA GLU A 38 6.08 -11.18 -3.91
C GLU A 38 6.85 -9.85 -3.83
N LEU A 39 6.12 -8.74 -3.83
CA LEU A 39 6.66 -7.39 -3.65
C LEU A 39 6.54 -6.96 -2.19
N GLU A 40 7.69 -6.79 -1.51
CA GLU A 40 7.75 -6.24 -0.14
C GLU A 40 7.70 -4.70 -0.19
N ALA A 41 6.50 -4.13 -0.11
CA ALA A 41 6.28 -2.68 -0.19
C ALA A 41 6.65 -1.93 1.09
N LEU A 42 6.54 -2.58 2.26
CA LEU A 42 7.01 -2.06 3.54
C LEU A 42 7.63 -3.20 4.34
N LYS A 43 8.74 -2.91 5.03
CA LYS A 43 9.48 -3.88 5.82
C LYS A 43 9.76 -3.33 7.20
N ASN A 44 9.13 -3.94 8.22
CA ASN A 44 9.39 -3.70 9.63
C ASN A 44 9.43 -2.20 10.03
N ILE A 45 8.40 -1.47 9.64
CA ILE A 45 8.28 -0.04 9.91
C ILE A 45 7.80 0.18 11.34
N ASN A 46 8.58 0.95 12.10
CA ASN A 46 8.24 1.44 13.42
C ASN A 46 8.19 2.97 13.36
N LEU A 47 7.04 3.54 13.71
CA LEU A 47 6.79 4.98 13.59
C LEU A 47 5.89 5.46 14.73
N LEU A 48 6.27 6.56 15.36
CA LEU A 48 5.46 7.24 16.36
C LEU A 48 5.25 8.69 15.91
N ILE A 49 3.99 9.09 15.73
CA ILE A 49 3.61 10.46 15.43
C ILE A 49 2.92 11.04 16.67
N PRO A 50 3.56 11.96 17.41
CA PRO A 50 2.94 12.64 18.52
C PRO A 50 1.74 13.49 18.07
N SER A 51 0.75 13.66 18.94
CA SER A 51 -0.38 14.56 18.67
C SER A 51 0.10 16.00 18.51
N GLY A 52 -0.44 16.72 17.52
CA GLY A 52 -0.10 18.13 17.26
C GLY A 52 1.20 18.33 16.47
N GLN A 53 1.83 17.27 15.97
CA GLN A 53 3.02 17.37 15.12
C GLN A 53 2.71 17.14 13.65
N THR A 54 3.49 17.81 12.81
CA THR A 54 3.51 17.60 11.36
C THR A 54 4.69 16.71 11.00
N LEU A 55 4.44 15.66 10.20
CA LEU A 55 5.46 14.75 9.70
C LEU A 55 5.48 14.76 8.17
N GLY A 56 6.65 14.96 7.58
CA GLY A 56 6.89 14.76 6.15
C GLY A 56 7.44 13.36 5.86
N ILE A 57 6.87 12.65 4.88
CA ILE A 57 7.37 11.36 4.41
C ILE A 57 7.99 11.55 3.02
N LEU A 58 9.32 11.43 2.94
CA LEU A 58 10.07 11.60 1.69
C LEU A 58 10.70 10.28 1.23
N GLY A 59 10.96 10.17 -0.08
CA GLY A 59 11.59 9.00 -0.67
C GLY A 59 11.31 8.88 -2.17
N ARG A 60 12.07 8.03 -2.87
CA ARG A 60 11.92 7.77 -4.31
C ARG A 60 10.55 7.18 -4.67
N ASN A 61 10.21 7.20 -5.96
CA ASN A 61 9.06 6.45 -6.47
C ASN A 61 9.26 4.95 -6.20
N GLY A 62 8.20 4.26 -5.79
CA GLY A 62 8.26 2.86 -5.38
C GLY A 62 8.72 2.61 -3.93
N ALA A 63 9.15 3.63 -3.18
CA ALA A 63 9.64 3.45 -1.79
C ALA A 63 8.55 3.09 -0.74
N GLY A 64 7.30 2.84 -1.14
CA GLY A 64 6.22 2.44 -0.22
C GLY A 64 5.48 3.59 0.47
N LYS A 65 5.73 4.86 0.14
CA LYS A 65 5.06 6.02 0.77
C LYS A 65 3.52 5.94 0.72
N THR A 66 2.96 5.70 -0.47
CA THR A 66 1.50 5.56 -0.64
C THR A 66 0.98 4.34 0.12
N THR A 67 1.71 3.23 0.13
CA THR A 67 1.36 2.05 0.93
C THR A 67 1.30 2.37 2.41
N LEU A 68 2.28 3.11 2.94
CA LEU A 68 2.31 3.55 4.33
C LEU A 68 1.12 4.45 4.67
N LEU A 69 0.82 5.44 3.82
CA LEU A 69 -0.33 6.33 3.99
C LEU A 69 -1.66 5.57 3.94
N ASN A 70 -1.81 4.62 3.01
CA ASN A 70 -3.00 3.76 2.92
C ASN A 70 -3.19 2.90 4.16
N ILE A 71 -2.11 2.44 4.79
CA ILE A 71 -2.18 1.68 6.05
C ILE A 71 -2.60 2.58 7.21
N ILE A 72 -2.02 3.77 7.32
CA ILE A 72 -2.37 4.73 8.38
C ILE A 72 -3.83 5.19 8.26
N SER A 73 -4.30 5.40 7.04
CA SER A 73 -5.69 5.78 6.74
C SER A 73 -6.68 4.60 6.73
N LYS A 74 -6.21 3.37 7.02
CA LYS A 74 -7.03 2.15 7.02
C LYS A 74 -7.68 1.81 5.67
N VAL A 75 -7.13 2.29 4.57
CA VAL A 75 -7.51 1.88 3.20
C VAL A 75 -7.04 0.45 2.92
N THR A 76 -5.87 0.07 3.44
CA THR A 76 -5.38 -1.32 3.42
C THR A 76 -4.84 -1.71 4.79
N PHE A 77 -4.86 -3.01 5.10
CA PHE A 77 -4.25 -3.55 6.31
C PHE A 77 -2.78 -3.96 6.08
N PRO A 78 -1.93 -3.88 7.12
CA PRO A 78 -0.59 -4.42 7.05
C PRO A 78 -0.63 -5.95 6.92
N SER A 79 0.40 -6.55 6.34
CA SER A 79 0.56 -8.01 6.32
C SER A 79 1.05 -8.54 7.66
N GLN A 80 1.80 -7.74 8.41
CA GLN A 80 2.29 -8.05 9.75
C GLN A 80 2.40 -6.76 10.59
N GLY A 81 2.42 -6.90 11.91
CA GLY A 81 2.55 -5.79 12.84
C GLY A 81 1.22 -5.12 13.19
N LYS A 82 1.29 -4.00 13.92
CA LYS A 82 0.12 -3.31 14.46
C LYS A 82 0.15 -1.82 14.12
N VAL A 83 -1.02 -1.28 13.80
CA VAL A 83 -1.24 0.14 13.53
C VAL A 83 -2.28 0.65 14.50
N SER A 84 -1.91 1.65 15.32
CA SER A 84 -2.79 2.30 16.28
C SER A 84 -2.94 3.77 15.92
N VAL A 85 -4.18 4.22 15.70
CA VAL A 85 -4.50 5.60 15.33
C VAL A 85 -5.53 6.14 16.33
N LYS A 86 -5.25 7.30 16.93
CA LYS A 86 -6.18 8.01 17.83
C LYS A 86 -6.89 9.12 17.07
N GLY A 87 -8.16 8.91 16.76
CA GLY A 87 -9.00 9.84 15.99
C GLY A 87 -9.33 9.30 14.59
N LYS A 88 -9.82 10.20 13.72
CA LYS A 88 -10.13 9.89 12.31
C LYS A 88 -8.98 10.38 11.42
N VAL A 89 -8.62 9.60 10.40
CA VAL A 89 -7.64 9.97 9.37
C VAL A 89 -8.36 10.01 8.04
N SER A 90 -8.19 11.10 7.29
CA SER A 90 -8.72 11.24 5.93
C SER A 90 -7.56 11.44 4.97
N CYS A 91 -7.54 10.68 3.87
CA CYS A 91 -6.54 10.84 2.82
C CYS A 91 -7.06 11.82 1.76
N LEU A 92 -6.47 13.02 1.68
CA LEU A 92 -6.83 14.02 0.67
C LEU A 92 -6.69 13.50 -0.77
N VAL A 93 -5.68 12.67 -1.03
CA VAL A 93 -5.41 12.11 -2.36
C VAL A 93 -6.54 11.19 -2.87
N GLY A 94 -7.36 10.63 -1.98
CA GLY A 94 -8.48 9.76 -2.33
C GLY A 94 -9.85 10.45 -2.38
N LEU A 95 -9.98 11.68 -1.88
CA LEU A 95 -11.27 12.37 -1.83
C LEU A 95 -11.83 12.60 -3.24
N GLY A 96 -10.97 12.92 -4.22
CA GLY A 96 -11.35 13.11 -5.63
C GLY A 96 -12.03 11.90 -6.30
N ALA A 97 -11.73 10.68 -5.85
CA ALA A 97 -12.18 9.44 -6.50
C ALA A 97 -13.61 9.01 -6.11
N GLY A 98 -14.25 9.71 -5.17
CA GLY A 98 -15.60 9.42 -4.68
C GLY A 98 -16.60 10.56 -4.84
N PHE A 99 -16.20 11.70 -5.42
CA PHE A 99 -17.14 12.77 -5.73
C PHE A 99 -17.90 12.44 -7.02
N HIS A 100 -19.23 12.41 -6.93
CA HIS A 100 -20.06 12.49 -8.13
C HIS A 100 -19.97 13.92 -8.68
N PRO A 101 -19.57 14.13 -9.94
CA PRO A 101 -19.44 15.47 -10.52
C PRO A 101 -20.80 16.16 -10.83
N GLU A 102 -21.95 15.53 -10.51
CA GLU A 102 -23.29 15.99 -10.93
C GLU A 102 -24.30 16.17 -9.78
N LEU A 103 -23.88 16.66 -8.62
CA LEU A 103 -24.78 17.26 -7.64
C LEU A 103 -24.33 18.68 -7.28
#